data_AF-A0A1Y6CYF5-F1
#
_entry.id   AF-A0A1Y6CYF5-F1
#
_cell.length_a   1.000
_cell.length_b   1.000
_cell.length_c   1.000
_cell.angle_alpha   90.00
_cell.angle_beta   90.00
_cell.angle_gamma   90.00
#
_symmetry.space_group_name_H-M   'P 1'
#
loop_
_entity.id
_entity.type
_entity.pdbx_description
1 polymer ?
#
loop_
_entity_poly.entity_id
_entity_poly.type
_entity_poly.pdbx_seq_one_letter_code
_entity_poly.pdbx_strand_id
1 'polypeptide(L)'
;MSAARSLLSRVRRLEAARTAPRSAFEHAFGSLEAFTSEVQAGIDAGTFDRIDMPMVLNAIRRWHTDGEFGAWQRNRVMERHG
;
A
#
# COMPACT_ATOMS: atom_id res chain seq x y z
N MET A 1 -24.98 22.41 -17.15
CA MET A 1 -23.91 21.50 -17.64
C MET A 1 -22.66 21.40 -16.75
N SER A 2 -22.37 22.37 -15.85
CA SER A 2 -21.18 22.32 -14.97
C SER A 2 -21.22 21.17 -13.94
N ALA A 3 -22.38 20.97 -13.28
CA ALA A 3 -22.56 19.92 -12.27
C ALA A 3 -22.34 18.49 -12.82
N ALA A 4 -22.79 18.20 -14.04
CA ALA A 4 -22.59 16.90 -14.69
C ALA A 4 -21.10 16.60 -14.95
N ARG A 5 -20.32 17.62 -15.35
CA ARG A 5 -18.86 17.47 -15.51
C ARG A 5 -18.14 17.25 -14.18
N SER A 6 -18.56 17.94 -13.12
CA SER A 6 -18.01 17.75 -11.78
C SER A 6 -18.24 16.34 -11.24
N LEU A 7 -19.47 15.81 -11.40
CA LEU A 7 -19.80 14.43 -11.04
C LEU A 7 -18.97 13.41 -11.83
N LEU A 8 -18.84 13.59 -13.15
CA LEU A 8 -18.03 12.71 -13.98
C LEU A 8 -16.55 12.71 -13.57
N SER A 9 -15.97 13.86 -13.26
CA SER A 9 -14.59 13.96 -12.77
C SER A 9 -14.42 13.26 -11.42
N ARG A 10 -15.41 13.36 -10.53
CA ARG A 10 -15.40 12.66 -9.24
C ARG A 10 -15.50 11.15 -9.41
N VAL A 11 -16.37 10.66 -10.31
CA VAL A 11 -16.49 9.24 -10.64
C VAL A 11 -15.17 8.70 -11.22
N ARG A 12 -14.57 9.40 -12.20
CA ARG A 12 -13.27 9.00 -12.77
C ARG A 12 -12.16 8.93 -11.73
N ARG A 13 -12.13 9.87 -10.79
CA ARG A 13 -11.17 9.84 -9.67
C ARG A 13 -11.39 8.64 -8.76
N LEU A 14 -12.65 8.29 -8.49
CA LEU A 14 -13.00 7.12 -7.67
C LEU A 14 -12.69 5.81 -8.39
N GLU A 15 -12.96 5.72 -9.69
CA GLU A 15 -12.61 4.56 -10.51
C GLU A 15 -11.10 4.37 -10.64
N ALA A 16 -10.34 5.46 -10.84
CA ALA A 16 -8.89 5.42 -10.85
C ALA A 16 -8.31 5.00 -9.49
N ALA A 17 -8.89 5.46 -8.38
CA ALA A 17 -8.50 5.02 -7.03
C ALA A 17 -8.85 3.54 -6.79
N ARG A 18 -9.96 3.04 -7.35
CA ARG A 18 -10.36 1.63 -7.28
C ARG A 18 -9.51 0.72 -8.18
N THR A 19 -8.87 1.31 -9.19
CA THR A 19 -7.91 0.67 -10.11
C THR A 19 -6.48 1.03 -9.71
N ALA A 20 -6.25 1.39 -8.44
CA ALA A 20 -4.91 1.41 -7.92
C ALA A 20 -4.36 -0.03 -8.02
N PRO A 21 -3.20 -0.22 -8.66
CA PRO A 21 -2.62 -1.55 -8.82
C PRO A 21 -2.45 -2.20 -7.46
N ARG A 22 -2.81 -3.49 -7.38
CA ARG A 22 -2.73 -4.25 -6.14
C ARG A 22 -1.28 -4.50 -5.77
N SER A 23 -0.94 -4.27 -4.51
CA SER A 23 0.41 -4.55 -4.02
C SER A 23 0.68 -6.06 -3.97
N ALA A 24 1.97 -6.45 -3.91
CA ALA A 24 2.34 -7.86 -3.74
C ALA A 24 1.69 -8.47 -2.48
N PHE A 25 1.48 -7.66 -1.44
CA PHE A 25 0.82 -8.06 -0.20
C PHE A 25 -0.67 -8.33 -0.39
N GLU A 26 -1.38 -7.48 -1.13
CA GLU A 26 -2.79 -7.74 -1.47
C GLU A 26 -2.96 -8.98 -2.33
N HIS A 27 -1.99 -9.29 -3.18
CA HIS A 27 -1.99 -10.53 -3.97
C HIS A 27 -1.73 -11.79 -3.15
N ALA A 28 -0.74 -11.76 -2.25
CA ALA A 28 -0.34 -12.94 -1.49
C ALA A 28 -1.20 -13.19 -0.24
N PHE A 29 -1.65 -12.12 0.44
CA PHE A 29 -2.33 -12.19 1.73
C PHE A 29 -3.78 -11.65 1.68
N GLY A 30 -4.25 -11.20 0.51
CA GLY A 30 -5.58 -10.60 0.33
C GLY A 30 -5.70 -9.16 0.84
N SER A 31 -4.87 -8.75 1.80
CA SER A 31 -4.74 -7.36 2.26
C SER A 31 -3.43 -7.14 3.00
N LEU A 32 -2.99 -5.87 3.11
CA LEU A 32 -1.85 -5.53 3.96
C LEU A 32 -2.11 -5.84 5.45
N GLU A 33 -3.36 -5.71 5.90
CA GLU A 33 -3.73 -5.96 7.30
C GLU A 33 -3.59 -7.45 7.67
N ALA A 34 -4.03 -8.33 6.76
CA ALA A 34 -3.88 -9.78 6.90
C ALA A 34 -2.39 -10.16 7.01
N PHE A 35 -1.54 -9.59 6.15
CA PHE A 35 -0.09 -9.75 6.26
C PHE A 35 0.44 -9.27 7.62
N THR A 36 0.05 -8.07 8.07
CA THR A 36 0.54 -7.54 9.36
C THR A 36 0.08 -8.39 10.55
N SER A 37 -1.11 -8.98 10.47
CA SER A 37 -1.64 -9.88 11.51
C SER A 37 -0.84 -11.18 11.58
N GLU A 38 -0.48 -11.76 10.42
CA GLU A 38 0.36 -12.95 10.35
C GLU A 38 1.77 -12.69 10.90
N VAL A 39 2.36 -11.54 10.57
CA VAL A 39 3.66 -11.14 11.13
C VAL A 39 3.57 -10.93 12.63
N GLN A 40 2.50 -10.30 13.14
CA GLN A 40 2.32 -10.13 14.59
C GLN A 40 2.22 -11.49 15.29
N ALA A 41 1.47 -12.45 14.73
CA ALA A 41 1.41 -13.80 15.27
C ALA A 41 2.80 -14.48 15.28
N GLY A 42 3.63 -14.25 14.26
CA GLY A 42 5.01 -14.73 14.21
C GLY A 42 5.93 -14.07 15.24
N ILE A 43 5.72 -12.79 15.57
CA ILE A 43 6.43 -12.12 16.68
C ILE A 43 6.02 -12.76 18.00
N ASP A 44 4.72 -12.94 18.24
CA ASP A 44 4.19 -13.49 19.47
C ASP A 44 4.64 -14.96 19.68
N ALA A 45 4.79 -15.71 18.58
CA ALA A 45 5.34 -17.06 18.56
C ALA A 45 6.88 -17.12 18.66
N GLY A 46 7.57 -15.98 18.69
CA GLY A 46 9.03 -15.90 18.72
C GLY A 46 9.74 -16.32 17.42
N THR A 47 8.99 -16.43 16.31
CA THR A 47 9.54 -16.71 14.98
C THR A 47 10.19 -15.47 14.37
N PHE A 48 9.64 -14.29 14.67
CA PHE A 48 10.23 -13.01 14.29
C PHE A 48 10.79 -12.26 15.49
N ASP A 49 11.84 -11.48 15.25
CA ASP A 49 12.40 -10.64 16.30
C ASP A 49 11.42 -9.55 16.73
N ARG A 50 11.23 -9.41 18.03
CA ARG A 50 10.26 -8.51 18.63
C ARG A 50 10.65 -7.02 18.57
N ILE A 51 11.91 -6.71 18.28
CA ILE A 51 12.45 -5.34 18.21
C ILE A 51 12.49 -4.89 16.75
N ASP A 52 13.09 -5.69 15.88
CA ASP A 52 13.33 -5.33 14.49
C ASP A 52 12.07 -5.44 13.63
N MET A 53 11.27 -6.49 13.83
CA MET A 53 10.15 -6.77 12.93
C MET A 53 9.04 -5.69 12.94
N PRO A 54 8.72 -5.05 14.09
CA PRO A 54 7.86 -3.86 14.10
C PRO A 54 8.39 -2.70 13.26
N MET A 55 9.71 -2.49 13.20
CA MET A 55 10.32 -1.45 12.35
C MET A 55 10.14 -1.77 10.86
N VAL A 56 10.35 -3.04 10.50
CA VAL A 56 10.13 -3.54 9.14
C VAL A 56 8.67 -3.37 8.72
N LEU A 57 7.72 -3.74 9.58
CA LEU A 57 6.28 -3.55 9.30
C LEU A 57 5.92 -2.08 9.06
N ASN A 58 6.48 -1.16 9.85
CA ASN A 58 6.27 0.27 9.64
C ASN A 58 6.83 0.76 8.30
N ALA A 59 8.02 0.28 7.89
CA ALA A 59 8.58 0.61 6.59
C ALA A 59 7.68 0.10 5.45
N ILE A 60 7.18 -1.14 5.55
CA ILE A 60 6.26 -1.72 4.56
C ILE A 60 4.95 -0.92 4.49
N ARG A 61 4.37 -0.53 5.63
CA ARG A 61 3.15 0.28 5.68
C ARG A 61 3.32 1.63 4.98
N ARG A 62 4.45 2.31 5.21
CA ARG A 62 4.78 3.57 4.54
C ARG A 62 4.95 3.37 3.03
N TRP A 63 5.73 2.37 2.62
CA TRP A 63 5.92 2.04 1.22
C TRP A 63 4.59 1.76 0.49
N HIS A 64 3.67 1.06 1.16
CA HIS A 64 2.35 0.73 0.63
C HIS A 64 1.41 1.94 0.56
N THR A 65 1.43 2.81 1.58
CA THR A 65 0.43 3.89 1.74
C THR A 65 0.86 5.21 1.10
N ASP A 66 2.14 5.56 1.16
CA ASP A 66 2.66 6.89 0.78
C ASP A 66 2.83 7.05 -0.75
N GLY A 67 2.30 6.10 -1.52
CA GLY A 67 2.35 6.06 -2.98
C GLY A 67 3.69 5.61 -3.55
N GLU A 68 4.64 5.20 -2.69
CA GLU A 68 5.94 4.66 -3.11
C GLU A 68 5.81 3.36 -3.89
N PHE A 69 4.85 2.49 -3.55
CA PHE A 69 4.51 1.33 -4.37
C PHE A 69 4.09 1.72 -5.79
N GLY A 70 3.23 2.74 -5.93
CA GLY A 70 2.82 3.25 -7.24
C GLY A 70 3.96 3.90 -8.02
N ALA A 71 4.91 4.53 -7.35
CA ALA A 71 6.14 5.04 -7.97
C ALA A 71 7.08 3.89 -8.38
N TRP A 72 7.24 2.88 -7.55
CA TRP A 72 8.02 1.66 -7.80
C TRP A 72 7.51 0.89 -9.01
N GLN A 73 6.21 0.63 -9.08
CA GLN A 73 5.62 -0.05 -10.21
C GLN A 73 5.79 0.72 -11.53
N ARG A 74 5.83 2.05 -11.48
CA ARG A 74 6.06 2.90 -12.66
C ARG A 74 7.54 3.16 -12.93
N ASN A 75 8.45 2.53 -12.19
CA ASN A 75 9.90 2.73 -12.25
C ASN A 75 10.34 4.19 -12.03
N ARG A 76 9.67 4.91 -11.12
CA ARG A 76 9.88 6.34 -10.82
C ARG A 76 10.32 6.62 -9.37
N VAL A 77 10.78 5.61 -8.64
CA VAL A 77 11.18 5.76 -7.22
C VAL A 77 12.32 6.76 -7.09
N MET A 78 13.22 6.80 -8.07
CA MET A 78 14.39 7.68 -8.07
C MET A 78 14.07 9.14 -8.43
N GLU A 79 12.87 9.46 -8.95
CA GLU A 79 12.48 10.83 -9.33
C GLU A 79 12.00 11.67 -8.14
N ARG A 80 11.62 11.03 -7.02
CA ARG A 80 11.02 11.72 -5.85
C ARG A 80 12.04 12.17 -4.81
N HIS A 81 13.30 11.74 -4.95
CA HIS A 81 14.40 12.01 -4.01
C HIS A 81 15.60 12.71 -4.67
N GLY A 82 15.43 13.24 -5.89
CA GLY A 82 16.40 14.09 -6.59
C GLY A 82 16.17 15.58 -6.38
#